data_AF-A0A9D1Q0F0-F1
#
_entry.id   AF-A0A9D1Q0F0-F1
#
_cell.length_a   1.000
_cell.length_b   1.000
_cell.length_c   1.000
_cell.angle_alpha   90.00
_cell.angle_beta   90.00
_cell.angle_gamma   90.00
#
_symmetry.space_group_name_H-M   'P 1'
#
loop_
_entity.id
_entity.type
_entity.pdbx_description
1 polymer ?
#
loop_
_entity_poly.entity_id
_entity_poly.type
_entity_poly.pdbx_seq_one_letter_code
_entity_poly.pdbx_strand_id
1 'polypeptide(L)'
;MNETNGNENYIDYNELSEEKKKALYEEFLASYAEEKRLSRIFRFAPLAFAAVIMILAVASLVVYFAAGIGVTFIVVLAATLAALLVFVIFKIRLDKIRLAHSARYAAWLRDVKHVIAELR
;
A
#
# COMPACT_ATOMS: atom_id res chain seq x y z
N MET A 1 15.09 8.05 -43.62
CA MET A 1 16.05 8.45 -42.58
C MET A 1 15.71 7.65 -41.34
N ASN A 2 16.62 6.75 -40.93
CA ASN A 2 16.46 5.85 -39.79
C ASN A 2 16.53 6.66 -38.48
N GLU A 3 15.43 6.72 -37.73
CA GLU A 3 15.38 7.22 -36.35
C GLU A 3 15.47 6.06 -35.33
N THR A 4 16.25 5.02 -35.64
CA THR A 4 16.54 3.88 -34.77
C THR A 4 17.89 4.03 -34.08
N ASN A 5 18.19 5.20 -33.50
CA ASN A 5 19.47 5.46 -32.80
C ASN A 5 19.26 6.20 -31.48
N GLY A 6 18.45 5.62 -30.59
CA GLY A 6 18.31 6.08 -29.21
C GLY A 6 17.81 5.03 -28.20
N ASN A 7 17.62 3.77 -28.62
CA ASN A 7 16.91 2.74 -27.85
C ASN A 7 17.77 1.49 -27.54
N GLU A 8 19.10 1.60 -27.59
CA GLU A 8 20.00 0.44 -27.65
C GLU A 8 20.42 -0.16 -26.30
N ASN A 9 19.80 0.18 -25.16
CA ASN A 9 20.15 -0.51 -23.91
C ASN A 9 19.06 -0.46 -22.82
N TYR A 10 17.79 -0.40 -23.23
CA TYR A 10 16.70 -0.53 -22.27
C TYR A 10 16.25 -1.98 -22.17
N ILE A 11 16.48 -2.59 -21.01
CA ILE A 11 15.93 -3.91 -20.67
C ILE A 11 14.46 -3.71 -20.28
N ASP A 12 13.54 -4.48 -20.85
CA ASP A 12 12.14 -4.47 -20.42
C ASP A 12 12.02 -5.13 -19.05
N TYR A 13 11.45 -4.41 -18.07
CA TYR A 13 11.19 -4.92 -16.73
C TYR A 13 10.40 -6.22 -16.74
N ASN A 14 9.48 -6.40 -17.69
CA ASN A 14 8.63 -7.58 -17.76
C ASN A 14 9.35 -8.85 -18.22
N GLU A 15 10.46 -8.69 -18.95
CA GLU A 15 11.31 -9.79 -19.42
C GLU A 15 12.28 -10.30 -18.34
N LEU A 16 12.46 -9.55 -17.24
CA LEU A 16 13.28 -10.00 -16.11
C LEU A 16 12.60 -11.15 -15.34
N SER A 17 13.41 -12.10 -14.88
CA SER A 17 12.94 -13.13 -13.95
C SER A 17 12.44 -12.51 -12.64
N GLU A 18 11.47 -13.16 -12.00
CA GLU A 18 10.89 -12.70 -10.73
C GLU A 18 11.95 -12.48 -9.64
N GLU A 19 13.02 -13.27 -9.65
CA GLU A 19 14.16 -13.11 -8.74
C GLU A 19 14.91 -11.79 -8.97
N LYS A 20 15.16 -11.42 -10.23
CA LYS A 20 15.83 -10.16 -10.57
C LYS A 20 14.95 -8.95 -10.29
N LYS A 21 13.64 -9.05 -10.56
CA LYS A 21 12.65 -8.02 -10.18
C LYS A 21 12.65 -7.78 -8.68
N LYS A 22 12.65 -8.86 -7.89
CA LYS A 22 12.71 -8.78 -6.42
C LYS A 22 14.02 -8.16 -5.94
N ALA A 23 15.16 -8.55 -6.51
CA ALA A 23 16.46 -7.98 -6.16
C ALA A 23 16.53 -6.48 -6.47
N LEU A 24 16.03 -6.03 -7.62
CA LEU A 24 15.95 -4.61 -7.99
C LEU A 24 15.06 -3.81 -7.03
N TYR A 25 13.93 -4.38 -6.61
CA TYR A 25 13.05 -3.75 -5.64
C TYR A 25 13.71 -3.65 -4.26
N GLU A 26 14.42 -4.70 -3.81
CA GLU A 26 15.19 -4.67 -2.57
C GLU A 26 16.33 -3.65 -2.61
N GLU A 27 17.02 -3.52 -3.75
CA GLU A 27 18.07 -2.52 -3.97
C GLU A 27 17.50 -1.09 -3.92
N PHE A 28 16.33 -0.85 -4.52
CA PHE A 28 15.62 0.43 -4.41
C PHE A 28 15.26 0.75 -2.95
N LEU A 29 14.70 -0.22 -2.21
CA LEU A 29 14.37 -0.02 -0.79
C LEU A 29 15.61 0.18 0.08
N ALA A 30 16.76 -0.40 -0.28
CA ALA A 30 18.02 -0.17 0.42
C ALA A 30 18.61 1.21 0.12
N SER A 31 18.42 1.71 -1.12
CA SER A 31 18.91 3.01 -1.57
C SER A 31 18.15 4.18 -0.94
N TYR A 32 16.87 3.99 -0.60
CA TYR A 32 16.03 5.04 -0.01
C TYR A 32 15.39 4.58 1.31
N ALA A 33 15.92 5.07 2.43
CA ALA A 33 15.44 4.72 3.77
C ALA A 33 13.96 5.05 4.02
N GLU A 34 13.45 6.12 3.40
CA GLU A 34 12.04 6.50 3.47
C GLU A 34 11.13 5.47 2.78
N GLU A 35 11.57 4.92 1.65
CA GLU A 35 10.81 3.95 0.86
C GLU A 35 10.72 2.60 1.58
N LYS A 36 11.78 2.21 2.31
CA LYS A 36 11.76 1.05 3.21
C LYS A 36 10.72 1.19 4.34
N ARG A 37 10.59 2.39 4.91
CA ARG A 37 9.54 2.67 5.91
C ARG A 37 8.16 2.63 5.29
N LEU A 38 7.99 3.21 4.10
CA LEU A 38 6.72 3.25 3.38
C LEU A 38 6.21 1.85 3.02
N SER A 39 7.09 0.99 2.47
CA SER A 39 6.78 -0.41 2.15
C SER A 39 6.29 -1.19 3.38
N ARG A 40 6.93 -0.96 4.53
CA ARG A 40 6.49 -1.53 5.81
C ARG A 40 5.12 -1.03 6.21
N ILE A 41 4.87 0.28 6.13
CA ILE A 41 3.56 0.89 6.46
C ILE A 41 2.47 0.30 5.57
N PHE A 42 2.70 0.15 4.27
CA PHE A 42 1.72 -0.44 3.35
C PHE A 42 1.35 -1.88 3.70
N ARG A 43 2.29 -2.64 4.27
CA ARG A 43 2.03 -4.02 4.71
C ARG A 43 1.30 -4.09 6.03
N PHE A 44 1.71 -3.30 7.02
CA PHE A 44 1.19 -3.40 8.40
C PHE A 44 -0.06 -2.57 8.65
N ALA A 45 -0.23 -1.43 7.98
CA ALA A 45 -1.36 -0.53 8.25
C ALA A 45 -2.72 -1.19 7.95
N PRO A 46 -2.93 -1.88 6.81
CA PRO A 46 -4.20 -2.58 6.56
C PRO A 46 -4.48 -3.66 7.61
N LEU A 47 -3.41 -4.37 8.05
CA LEU A 47 -3.51 -5.43 9.05
C LEU A 47 -3.92 -4.88 10.43
N ALA A 48 -3.29 -3.79 10.86
CA ALA A 48 -3.61 -3.13 12.11
C ALA A 48 -5.05 -2.59 12.12
N PHE A 49 -5.50 -2.00 11.01
CA PHE A 49 -6.88 -1.55 10.87
C PHE A 49 -7.89 -2.70 10.94
N ALA A 50 -7.62 -3.81 10.26
CA ALA A 50 -8.48 -4.99 10.34
C ALA A 50 -8.60 -5.51 11.78
N ALA A 51 -7.49 -5.52 12.53
CA ALA A 51 -7.49 -5.90 13.95
C ALA A 51 -8.35 -4.96 14.81
N VAL A 52 -8.24 -3.64 14.61
CA VAL A 52 -9.05 -2.65 15.34
C VAL A 52 -10.54 -2.83 15.06
N ILE A 53 -10.94 -3.00 13.79
CA ILE A 53 -12.35 -3.24 13.42
C ILE A 53 -12.86 -4.54 14.02
N MET A 54 -12.06 -5.61 14.01
CA MET A 54 -12.43 -6.87 14.66
C MET A 54 -12.67 -6.71 16.16
N ILE A 55 -11.81 -5.98 16.86
CA ILE A 55 -11.98 -5.69 18.30
C ILE A 55 -13.28 -4.90 18.54
N LEU A 56 -13.54 -3.86 17.74
CA LEU A 56 -14.76 -3.07 17.84
C LEU A 56 -16.02 -3.90 17.55
N ALA A 57 -15.97 -4.78 16.56
CA ALA A 57 -17.09 -5.66 16.23
C ALA A 57 -17.38 -6.67 17.36
N VAL A 58 -16.34 -7.29 17.93
CA VAL A 58 -16.48 -8.19 19.09
C VAL A 58 -17.02 -7.42 20.30
N ALA A 59 -16.51 -6.23 20.59
CA ALA A 59 -17.03 -5.38 21.67
C ALA A 59 -18.52 -5.05 21.45
N SER A 60 -18.90 -4.73 20.20
CA SER A 60 -20.30 -4.50 19.83
C SER A 60 -21.19 -5.70 20.14
N LEU A 61 -20.71 -6.91 19.81
CA LEU A 61 -21.40 -8.17 20.07
C LEU A 61 -21.56 -8.43 21.57
N VAL A 62 -20.49 -8.24 22.35
CA VAL A 62 -20.52 -8.42 23.81
C VAL A 62 -21.50 -7.45 24.46
N VAL A 63 -21.49 -6.17 24.06
CA VAL A 63 -22.42 -5.16 24.58
C VAL A 63 -23.87 -5.51 24.23
N TYR A 64 -24.12 -5.99 23.01
CA TYR A 64 -25.44 -6.45 22.60
C TYR A 64 -25.98 -7.56 23.50
N PHE A 65 -25.15 -8.58 23.83
CA PHE A 65 -25.58 -9.67 24.71
C PHE A 65 -25.65 -9.30 26.18
N ALA A 66 -24.77 -8.42 26.67
CA ALA A 66 -24.70 -8.06 28.08
C ALA A 66 -25.72 -6.98 28.49
N ALA A 67 -25.97 -6.01 27.62
CA ALA A 67 -26.78 -4.82 27.93
C ALA A 67 -28.03 -4.68 27.03
N GLY A 68 -28.17 -5.51 26.00
CA GLY A 68 -29.25 -5.40 25.04
C GLY A 68 -29.13 -4.18 24.12
N ILE A 69 -30.23 -3.84 23.45
CA ILE A 69 -30.31 -2.67 22.59
C ILE A 69 -30.59 -1.45 23.48
N GLY A 70 -29.53 -0.68 23.76
CA GLY A 70 -29.60 0.54 24.57
C GLY A 70 -28.60 1.60 24.10
N VAL A 71 -28.49 2.69 24.86
CA VAL A 71 -27.58 3.82 24.54
C VAL A 71 -26.14 3.36 24.34
N THR A 72 -25.68 2.40 25.14
CA THR A 72 -24.34 1.79 25.03
C THR A 72 -24.12 1.08 23.69
N PHE A 73 -25.10 0.32 23.20
CA PHE A 73 -25.04 -0.32 21.88
C PHE A 73 -24.97 0.70 20.75
N ILE A 74 -25.78 1.78 20.82
CA ILE A 74 -25.78 2.87 19.82
C ILE A 74 -24.41 3.55 19.78
N VAL A 75 -23.82 3.86 20.92
CA VAL A 75 -22.49 4.50 21.01
C VAL A 75 -21.41 3.60 20.39
N VAL A 76 -21.43 2.30 20.68
CA VAL A 76 -20.44 1.36 20.13
C VAL A 76 -20.64 1.18 18.63
N LEU A 77 -21.88 1.09 18.14
CA LEU A 77 -22.18 1.02 16.71
C LEU A 77 -21.68 2.28 15.98
N ALA A 78 -21.95 3.47 16.54
CA ALA A 78 -21.48 4.75 15.99
C ALA A 78 -19.95 4.83 15.97
N ALA A 79 -19.28 4.34 17.01
CA ALA A 79 -17.82 4.26 17.06
C ALA A 79 -17.26 3.33 15.97
N THR A 80 -17.90 2.18 15.74
CA THR A 80 -17.53 1.26 14.65
C THR A 80 -17.69 1.91 13.28
N LEU A 81 -18.81 2.61 13.04
CA LEU A 81 -19.04 3.34 11.79
C LEU A 81 -18.02 4.47 11.58
N ALA A 82 -17.71 5.24 12.62
CA ALA A 82 -16.69 6.28 12.57
C ALA A 82 -15.31 5.69 12.27
N ALA A 83 -14.94 4.56 12.89
CA ALA A 83 -13.69 3.87 12.63
C ALA A 83 -13.59 3.38 11.17
N LEU A 84 -14.68 2.86 10.60
CA LEU A 84 -14.74 2.47 9.19
C LEU A 84 -14.56 3.68 8.26
N LEU A 85 -15.17 4.82 8.59
CA LEU A 85 -15.05 6.04 7.79
C LEU A 85 -13.60 6.58 7.81
N VAL A 86 -12.97 6.59 8.99
CA VAL A 86 -11.54 6.93 9.14
C VAL A 86 -10.67 5.97 8.34
N PHE A 87 -10.99 4.66 8.34
CA PHE A 87 -10.27 3.68 7.55
C PHE A 87 -10.39 3.93 6.04
N VAL A 88 -11.58 4.28 5.53
CA VAL A 88 -11.76 4.61 4.11
C VAL A 88 -10.89 5.81 3.73
N ILE A 89 -10.91 6.88 4.53
CA ILE A 89 -10.08 8.08 4.28
C ILE A 89 -8.59 7.70 4.30
N PHE A 90 -8.17 6.93 5.30
CA PHE A 90 -6.79 6.47 5.43
C PHE A 90 -6.37 5.60 4.25
N LYS A 91 -7.24 4.69 3.78
CA LYS A 91 -7.00 3.85 2.61
C LYS A 91 -6.80 4.69 1.35
N ILE A 92 -7.68 5.66 1.09
CA ILE A 92 -7.56 6.56 -0.08
C ILE A 92 -6.23 7.32 -0.03
N ARG A 93 -5.82 7.81 1.14
CA ARG A 93 -4.52 8.47 1.33
C ARG A 93 -3.38 7.49 1.05
N LEU A 94 -3.46 6.28 1.56
CA LEU A 94 -2.44 5.24 1.42
C LEU A 94 -2.29 4.79 -0.05
N ASP A 95 -3.40 4.69 -0.79
CA ASP A 95 -3.40 4.40 -2.23
C ASP A 95 -2.71 5.51 -3.04
N LYS A 96 -2.97 6.79 -2.71
CA LYS A 96 -2.24 7.92 -3.33
C LYS A 96 -0.73 7.86 -3.07
N ILE A 97 -0.34 7.55 -1.83
CA ILE A 97 1.08 7.41 -1.47
C ILE A 97 1.68 6.19 -2.22
N ARG A 98 0.93 5.10 -2.36
CA ARG A 98 1.37 3.90 -3.09
C ARG A 98 1.60 4.17 -4.57
N LEU A 99 0.72 4.95 -5.21
CA LEU A 99 0.89 5.43 -6.58
C LEU A 99 2.14 6.30 -6.73
N ALA A 100 2.38 7.21 -5.79
CA ALA A 100 3.58 8.04 -5.78
C ALA A 100 4.86 7.20 -5.56
N HIS A 101 4.78 6.13 -4.77
CA HIS A 101 5.88 5.19 -4.55
C HIS A 101 6.19 4.37 -5.81
N SER A 102 5.16 3.85 -6.49
CA SER A 102 5.35 3.11 -7.75
C SER A 102 5.90 3.99 -8.86
N ALA A 103 5.47 5.26 -8.94
CA ALA A 103 6.02 6.23 -9.88
C ALA A 103 7.51 6.51 -9.60
N ARG A 104 7.90 6.66 -8.33
CA ARG A 104 9.31 6.83 -7.93
C ARG A 104 10.17 5.60 -8.24
N TYR A 105 9.64 4.41 -8.02
CA TYR A 105 10.32 3.17 -8.38
C TYR A 105 10.53 3.05 -9.91
N ALA A 106 9.51 3.37 -10.70
CA ALA A 106 9.64 3.37 -12.16
C ALA A 106 10.61 4.43 -12.69
N ALA A 107 10.62 5.64 -12.09
CA ALA A 107 11.61 6.66 -12.40
C ALA A 107 13.04 6.16 -12.08
N TRP A 108 13.24 5.56 -10.90
CA TRP A 108 14.54 5.00 -10.51
C TRP A 108 15.01 3.88 -11.46
N LEU A 109 14.10 2.97 -11.85
CA LEU A 109 14.39 1.92 -12.83
C LEU A 109 14.87 2.50 -14.17
N ARG A 110 14.22 3.56 -14.64
CA ARG A 110 14.56 4.21 -15.90
C ARG A 110 15.87 5.01 -15.82
N ASP A 111 16.03 5.82 -14.78
CA ASP A 111 17.11 6.81 -14.70
C ASP A 111 18.43 6.20 -14.21
N VAL A 112 18.37 5.22 -13.30
CA VAL A 112 19.58 4.63 -12.67
C VAL A 112 19.95 3.29 -13.28
N LYS A 113 18.94 2.48 -13.64
CA LYS A 113 19.17 1.11 -14.14
C LYS A 113 18.94 0.95 -15.63
N HIS A 114 18.48 2.00 -16.33
CA HIS A 114 18.10 1.94 -17.75
C HIS A 114 17.15 0.77 -18.06
N VAL A 115 16.19 0.51 -17.16
CA VAL A 115 15.15 -0.51 -17.34
C VAL A 115 13.83 0.21 -17.61
N ILE A 116 13.14 -0.14 -18.70
CA ILE A 116 11.80 0.40 -18.98
C ILE A 116 10.79 -0.50 -18.26
N ALA A 117 10.06 0.07 -17.31
CA ALA A 117 8.88 -0.56 -16.75
C ALA A 117 7.63 0.14 -17.31
N GLU A 118 6.91 -0.51 -18.22
CA GLU A 118 5.55 -0.09 -18.55
C GLU A 118 4.64 -0.42 -17.37
N LEU A 119 4.31 0.58 -16.55
CA LEU A 119 3.27 0.49 -15.53
C LEU A 119 1.90 0.42 -16.22
N ARG A 120 1.37 -0.79 -16.42
CA ARG A 120 -0.04 -1.02 -16.78
C ARG A 120 -0.96 -0.93 -15.56
#